data_AF-A0A956L323-F1
#
_entry.id   AF-A0A956L323-F1
#
_cell.length_a   1.000
_cell.length_b   1.000
_cell.length_c   1.000
_cell.angle_alpha   90.00
_cell.angle_beta   90.00
_cell.angle_gamma   90.00
#
_symmetry.space_group_name_H-M   'P 1'
#
loop_
_entity.id
_entity.type
_entity.pdbx_description
1 polymer ?
#
loop_
_entity_poly.entity_id
_entity_poly.type
_entity_poly.pdbx_seq_one_letter_code
_entity_poly.pdbx_strand_id
1 'polypeptide(L)'
;MDNDGDNEADQTVWVRFGQSPSGAWGVEFEGIPGGSAEVIGPVNTELDAGLGLRAFAGVRDDPFFFDLDGFQATRATGTLSFDPERDSFAATNVTMIVVEMSIDGVAAGSDTLALWATTGRKE
;
A
#
# COMPACT_ATOMS: atom_id res chain seq x y z
N MET A 1 1.27 -10.45 -3.80
CA MET A 1 2.57 -10.20 -4.42
C MET A 1 3.00 -11.52 -5.01
N ASP A 2 3.47 -11.49 -6.23
CA ASP A 2 3.91 -12.64 -7.02
C ASP A 2 5.40 -12.42 -7.31
N ASN A 3 6.24 -13.42 -7.02
CA ASN A 3 7.66 -13.39 -7.38
C ASN A 3 8.10 -14.55 -8.31
N ASP A 4 7.20 -15.41 -8.78
CA ASP A 4 7.53 -16.52 -9.72
C ASP A 4 6.89 -16.38 -11.12
N GLY A 5 5.86 -15.53 -11.26
CA GLY A 5 5.19 -15.16 -12.49
C GLY A 5 3.89 -15.93 -12.79
N ASP A 6 3.38 -16.73 -11.85
CA ASP A 6 2.15 -17.52 -12.06
C ASP A 6 0.83 -16.72 -11.92
N ASN A 7 0.89 -15.48 -11.39
CA ASN A 7 -0.23 -14.59 -11.05
C ASN A 7 -1.07 -15.01 -9.81
N GLU A 8 -0.56 -15.92 -8.98
CA GLU A 8 -1.04 -16.21 -7.62
C GLU A 8 -0.20 -15.42 -6.59
N ALA A 9 -0.67 -15.33 -5.33
CA ALA A 9 -0.02 -14.50 -4.31
C ALA A 9 0.91 -15.32 -3.38
N ASP A 10 2.22 -15.27 -3.61
CA ASP A 10 3.24 -15.80 -2.69
C ASP A 10 3.22 -15.09 -1.32
N GLN A 11 3.07 -13.76 -1.36
CA GLN A 11 3.14 -12.90 -0.18
C GLN A 11 1.97 -11.91 -0.17
N THR A 12 1.38 -11.71 1.00
CA THR A 12 0.25 -10.79 1.21
C THR A 12 0.45 -9.99 2.49
N VAL A 13 0.46 -8.66 2.36
CA VAL A 13 0.36 -7.73 3.49
C VAL A 13 -1.10 -7.38 3.68
N TRP A 14 -1.65 -7.62 4.87
CA TRP A 14 -2.99 -7.17 5.22
C TRP A 14 -2.90 -5.84 5.95
N VAL A 15 -3.76 -4.88 5.57
CA VAL A 15 -3.93 -3.62 6.28
C VAL A 15 -5.39 -3.44 6.66
N ARG A 16 -5.67 -3.35 7.96
CA ARG A 16 -7.04 -3.38 8.52
C ARG A 16 -7.26 -2.16 9.42
N PHE A 17 -8.40 -1.49 9.27
CA PHE A 17 -8.69 -0.23 9.97
C PHE A 17 -9.72 -0.41 11.08
N GLY A 18 -9.39 0.19 12.23
CA GLY A 18 -10.25 0.31 13.40
C GLY A 18 -10.53 -1.00 14.13
N GLN A 19 -10.56 -0.91 15.46
CA GLN A 19 -11.30 -1.79 16.36
C GLN A 19 -11.35 -1.13 17.76
N SER A 20 -12.36 -1.51 18.53
CA SER A 20 -12.48 -1.56 20.00
C SER A 20 -13.98 -1.49 20.35
N PRO A 21 -14.43 -1.89 21.57
CA PRO A 21 -14.22 -1.01 22.74
C PRO A 21 -13.16 -1.45 23.76
N SER A 22 -12.52 -2.62 23.63
CA SER A 22 -11.38 -2.99 24.48
C SER A 22 -10.33 -3.91 23.85
N GLY A 23 -10.50 -4.30 22.58
CA GLY A 23 -9.53 -5.15 21.85
C GLY A 23 -8.46 -4.36 21.09
N ALA A 24 -8.28 -3.07 21.41
CA ALA A 24 -7.67 -2.04 20.52
C ALA A 24 -8.29 -2.17 19.09
N TRP A 25 -7.83 -1.63 17.95
CA TRP A 25 -6.68 -0.79 17.54
C TRP A 25 -7.13 0.35 16.58
N GLY A 26 -6.23 1.19 16.07
CA GLY A 26 -6.56 2.21 15.06
C GLY A 26 -6.34 1.73 13.62
N VAL A 27 -5.20 1.07 13.39
CA VAL A 27 -4.83 0.33 12.19
C VAL A 27 -3.94 -0.85 12.59
N GLU A 28 -4.03 -1.92 11.82
CA GLU A 28 -3.25 -3.14 11.91
C GLU A 28 -2.63 -3.44 10.55
N PHE A 29 -1.35 -3.79 10.55
CA PHE A 29 -0.60 -4.32 9.42
C PHE A 29 -0.11 -5.71 9.80
N GLU A 30 -0.32 -6.70 8.95
CA GLU A 30 0.10 -8.09 9.15
C GLU A 30 0.87 -8.59 7.93
N GLY A 31 1.96 -9.34 8.16
CA GLY A 31 2.69 -10.02 7.08
C GLY A 31 3.68 -9.15 6.30
N ILE A 32 4.22 -8.07 6.91
CA ILE A 32 5.22 -7.19 6.26
C ILE A 32 6.51 -7.99 5.95
N PRO A 33 6.90 -8.16 4.67
CA PRO A 33 8.08 -8.97 4.33
C PRO A 33 9.38 -8.34 4.85
N GLY A 34 10.10 -9.10 5.68
CA GLY A 34 11.29 -8.63 6.39
C GLY A 34 11.04 -7.66 7.54
N GLY A 35 9.78 -7.43 7.92
CA GLY A 35 9.40 -6.64 9.10
C GLY A 35 8.89 -7.51 10.26
N SER A 36 8.28 -6.84 11.23
CA SER A 36 7.50 -7.47 12.30
C SER A 36 6.27 -8.17 11.72
N ALA A 37 5.91 -9.33 12.29
CA ALA A 37 4.75 -10.11 11.86
C ALA A 37 3.42 -9.34 11.99
N GLU A 38 3.32 -8.48 13.00
CA GLU A 38 2.18 -7.63 13.33
C GLU A 38 2.70 -6.23 13.71
N VAL A 39 2.14 -5.18 13.09
CA VAL A 39 2.49 -3.77 13.35
C VAL A 39 1.20 -3.00 13.49
N ILE A 40 1.03 -2.32 14.62
CA ILE A 40 -0.32 -2.12 15.15
C ILE A 40 -0.35 -0.84 15.98
N GLY A 41 -1.32 0.05 15.73
CA GLY A 41 -1.24 1.40 16.29
C GLY A 41 -2.40 2.34 15.94
N PRO A 42 -2.29 3.63 16.30
CA PRO A 42 -3.19 4.67 15.84
C PRO A 42 -2.92 5.06 14.38
N VAL A 43 -3.97 5.44 13.65
CA VAL A 43 -3.83 6.12 12.35
C VAL A 43 -3.15 7.48 12.50
N ASN A 44 -2.67 8.05 11.38
CA ASN A 44 -1.91 9.30 11.33
C ASN A 44 -0.58 9.27 12.12
N THR A 45 -0.05 8.08 12.41
CA THR A 45 1.20 7.87 13.14
C THR A 45 2.15 7.00 12.32
N GLU A 46 3.44 7.35 12.33
CA GLU A 46 4.50 6.48 11.82
C GLU A 46 4.76 5.36 12.83
N LEU A 47 4.54 4.12 12.42
CA LEU A 47 4.70 2.93 13.24
C LEU A 47 6.03 2.25 12.91
N ASP A 48 6.76 1.83 13.94
CA ASP A 48 7.94 0.98 13.80
C ASP A 48 7.51 -0.41 13.30
N ALA A 49 7.93 -0.77 12.10
CA ALA A 49 7.65 -2.05 11.48
C ALA A 49 8.78 -3.08 11.65
N GLY A 50 9.72 -2.83 12.57
CA GLY A 50 10.83 -3.71 12.87
C GLY A 50 12.00 -3.58 11.89
N LEU A 51 13.20 -3.90 12.37
CA LEU A 51 14.45 -3.88 11.57
C LEU A 51 14.74 -2.55 10.83
N GLY A 52 14.15 -1.44 11.30
CA GLY A 52 14.28 -0.10 10.71
C GLY A 52 13.22 0.25 9.67
N LEU A 53 12.33 -0.68 9.32
CA LEU A 53 11.18 -0.46 8.45
C LEU A 53 10.08 0.34 9.16
N ARG A 54 9.25 1.03 8.38
CA ARG A 54 8.11 1.83 8.85
C ARG A 54 6.81 1.44 8.18
N ALA A 55 5.71 1.57 8.93
CA ALA A 55 4.35 1.49 8.41
C ALA A 55 3.56 2.75 8.77
N PHE A 56 2.66 3.19 7.88
CA PHE A 56 1.81 4.35 8.11
C PHE A 56 0.45 4.17 7.42
N ALA A 57 -0.61 4.56 8.11
CA ALA A 57 -1.92 4.76 7.48
C ALA A 57 -2.60 6.03 8.02
N GLY A 58 -3.13 6.86 7.12
CA GLY A 58 -3.72 8.14 7.49
C GLY A 58 -3.65 9.17 6.36
N VAL A 59 -3.97 10.42 6.68
CA VAL A 59 -4.06 11.51 5.70
C VAL A 59 -2.69 12.12 5.42
N ARG A 60 -2.48 12.50 4.17
CA ARG A 60 -1.41 13.39 3.71
C ARG A 60 -2.03 14.51 2.86
N ASP A 61 -1.42 15.69 2.97
CA ASP A 61 -1.66 16.81 2.07
C ASP A 61 -0.73 16.61 0.87
N ASP A 62 -1.31 16.57 -0.33
CA ASP A 62 -0.60 16.48 -1.62
C ASP A 62 0.60 15.49 -1.67
N PRO A 63 0.38 14.19 -1.38
CA PRO A 63 1.49 13.24 -1.16
C PRO A 63 2.26 12.84 -2.43
N PHE A 64 1.66 12.96 -3.62
CA PHE A 64 2.26 12.61 -4.90
C PHE A 64 1.45 13.20 -6.06
N PHE A 65 2.17 13.61 -7.11
CA PHE A 65 1.58 14.00 -8.39
C PHE A 65 1.00 12.78 -9.13
N PHE A 66 -0.25 12.84 -9.59
CA PHE A 66 -0.83 11.78 -10.42
C PHE A 66 -1.98 12.23 -11.33
N ASP A 67 -1.89 11.87 -12.61
CA ASP A 67 -2.93 12.06 -13.61
C ASP A 67 -3.92 10.88 -13.61
N LEU A 68 -4.92 10.95 -12.71
CA LEU A 68 -5.99 9.96 -12.61
C LEU A 68 -6.86 9.93 -13.88
N ASP A 69 -7.07 11.08 -14.52
CA ASP A 69 -7.84 11.19 -15.76
C ASP A 69 -7.13 10.48 -16.91
N GLY A 70 -5.80 10.65 -17.03
CA GLY A 70 -4.96 9.94 -18.00
C GLY A 70 -4.94 8.43 -17.77
N PHE A 71 -4.84 7.99 -16.51
CA PHE A 71 -4.99 6.58 -16.16
C PHE A 71 -6.37 6.02 -16.59
N GLN A 72 -7.47 6.73 -16.30
CA GLN A 72 -8.82 6.29 -16.69
C GLN A 72 -8.99 6.26 -18.22
N ALA A 73 -8.51 7.28 -18.93
CA ALA A 73 -8.55 7.35 -20.39
C ALA A 73 -7.71 6.24 -21.04
N THR A 74 -6.51 5.94 -20.51
CA THR A 74 -5.69 4.81 -20.96
C THR A 74 -6.41 3.48 -20.77
N ARG A 75 -7.03 3.25 -19.60
CA ARG A 75 -7.81 2.03 -19.34
C ARG A 75 -9.03 1.91 -20.26
N ALA A 76 -9.67 3.03 -20.61
CA ALA A 76 -10.87 3.03 -21.46
C ALA A 76 -10.58 2.87 -22.96
N THR A 77 -9.41 3.32 -23.43
CA THR A 77 -9.07 3.38 -24.86
C THR A 77 -7.96 2.41 -25.30
N GLY A 78 -7.19 1.86 -24.36
CA GLY A 78 -5.94 1.14 -24.64
C GLY A 78 -4.79 2.03 -25.13
N THR A 79 -4.97 3.36 -25.19
CA THR A 79 -3.96 4.31 -25.66
C THR A 79 -3.38 5.12 -24.50
N LEU A 80 -2.05 5.18 -24.39
CA LEU A 80 -1.38 5.94 -23.32
C LEU A 80 -1.78 7.42 -23.38
N SER A 81 -2.36 7.93 -22.29
CA SER A 81 -3.07 9.21 -22.22
C SER A 81 -2.66 10.06 -21.00
N PHE A 82 -1.51 9.74 -20.39
CA PHE A 82 -0.92 10.50 -19.30
C PHE A 82 -0.39 11.86 -19.76
N ASP A 83 -0.51 12.85 -18.89
CA ASP A 83 -0.10 14.23 -19.11
C ASP A 83 0.66 14.78 -17.88
N PRO A 84 1.91 15.27 -18.05
CA PRO A 84 2.73 15.75 -16.94
C PRO A 84 2.25 17.09 -16.36
N GLU A 85 1.24 17.75 -16.94
CA GLU A 85 0.63 18.96 -16.37
C GLU A 85 -0.63 18.68 -15.54
N ARG A 86 -1.15 17.43 -15.55
CA ARG A 86 -2.38 17.05 -14.82
C ARG A 86 -2.08 16.38 -13.48
N ASP A 87 -2.28 17.14 -12.41
CA ASP A 87 -2.36 16.60 -11.06
C ASP A 87 -3.82 16.50 -10.59
N SER A 88 -4.32 15.28 -10.47
CA SER A 88 -5.70 15.02 -10.01
C SER A 88 -5.87 15.11 -8.49
N PHE A 89 -4.78 15.17 -7.72
CA PHE A 89 -4.83 15.21 -6.25
C PHE A 89 -4.22 16.48 -5.65
N ALA A 90 -3.68 17.39 -6.48
CA ALA A 90 -3.14 18.68 -6.07
C ALA A 90 -4.04 19.43 -5.07
N ALA A 91 -3.45 19.88 -3.96
CA ALA A 91 -4.14 20.54 -2.85
C ALA A 91 -5.34 19.77 -2.25
N THR A 92 -5.35 18.43 -2.34
CA THR A 92 -6.34 17.57 -1.67
C THR A 92 -5.74 16.76 -0.54
N ASN A 93 -6.58 16.43 0.45
CA ASN A 93 -6.24 15.49 1.52
C ASN A 93 -6.47 14.05 1.02
N VAL A 94 -5.39 13.28 0.87
CA VAL A 94 -5.43 11.89 0.41
C VAL A 94 -5.14 10.95 1.57
N THR A 95 -6.00 9.94 1.78
CA THR A 95 -5.71 8.85 2.72
C THR A 95 -4.74 7.87 2.08
N MET A 96 -3.55 7.75 2.69
CA MET A 96 -2.46 6.90 2.24
C MET A 96 -2.31 5.67 3.14
N ILE A 97 -1.86 4.58 2.53
CA ILE A 97 -1.26 3.42 3.19
C ILE A 97 0.18 3.36 2.67
N VAL A 98 1.16 3.35 3.57
CA VAL A 98 2.59 3.26 3.25
C VAL A 98 3.18 2.13 4.07
N VAL A 99 3.90 1.23 3.42
CA VAL A 99 4.56 0.08 4.03
C VAL A 99 5.96 -0.04 3.45
N GLU A 100 6.98 0.10 4.29
CA GLU A 100 8.35 -0.26 3.93
C GLU A 100 8.53 -1.77 4.10
N MET A 101 9.24 -2.39 3.16
CA MET A 101 9.40 -3.85 3.08
C MET A 101 10.83 -4.18 2.64
N SER A 102 11.37 -5.30 3.10
CA SER A 102 12.66 -5.78 2.61
C SER A 102 12.54 -6.31 1.18
N ILE A 103 13.39 -5.84 0.27
CA ILE A 103 13.42 -6.35 -1.11
C ILE A 103 13.75 -7.85 -1.14
N ASP A 104 14.65 -8.32 -0.26
CA ASP A 104 14.98 -9.75 -0.13
C ASP A 104 13.77 -10.56 0.34
N GLY A 105 12.92 -9.97 1.19
CA GLY A 105 11.70 -10.61 1.69
C GLY A 105 10.55 -10.63 0.68
N VAL A 106 10.46 -9.61 -0.19
CA VAL A 106 9.44 -9.49 -1.23
C VAL A 106 9.80 -10.34 -2.47
N ALA A 107 11.02 -10.16 -2.98
CA ALA A 107 11.48 -10.81 -4.21
C ALA A 107 12.00 -12.24 -3.99
N ALA A 108 12.41 -12.60 -2.77
CA ALA A 108 12.93 -13.93 -2.42
C ALA A 108 14.09 -14.45 -3.30
N GLY A 109 14.84 -13.54 -3.95
CA GLY A 109 15.90 -13.87 -4.91
C GLY A 109 15.45 -13.99 -6.37
N SER A 110 14.20 -13.64 -6.68
CA SER A 110 13.68 -13.51 -8.05
C SER A 110 14.00 -12.16 -8.67
N ASP A 111 14.17 -12.14 -9.99
CA ASP A 111 14.23 -10.93 -10.82
C ASP A 111 12.82 -10.45 -11.24
N THR A 112 11.78 -11.22 -10.95
CA THR A 112 10.37 -10.90 -11.25
C THR A 112 9.65 -10.48 -9.96
N LEU A 113 8.86 -9.40 -10.05
CA LEU A 113 7.96 -9.00 -8.97
C LEU A 113 6.69 -8.35 -9.54
N ALA A 114 5.53 -8.93 -9.24
CA ALA A 114 4.23 -8.35 -9.51
C ALA A 114 3.54 -7.91 -8.20
N LEU A 115 3.01 -6.70 -8.21
CA LEU A 115 2.33 -6.07 -7.08
C LEU A 115 0.92 -5.62 -7.49
N TRP A 116 -0.06 -5.94 -6.65
CA TRP A 116 -1.43 -5.47 -6.77
C TRP A 116 -2.02 -5.27 -5.38
N ALA A 117 -3.12 -4.53 -5.31
CA ALA A 117 -3.87 -4.31 -4.09
C ALA A 117 -5.35 -4.62 -4.33
N THR A 118 -6.01 -5.16 -3.31
CA THR A 118 -7.46 -5.38 -3.27
C THR A 118 -8.03 -4.72 -2.03
N THR A 119 -9.30 -4.34 -2.09
CA THR A 119 -10.03 -3.77 -0.95
C THR A 119 -11.29 -4.57 -0.70
N GLY A 120 -11.50 -5.01 0.54
CA GLY A 120 -12.67 -5.78 0.93
C GLY A 120 -13.15 -5.40 2.33
N ARG A 121 -14.30 -5.95 2.73
CA ARG A 121 -14.69 -6.01 4.14
C ARG A 121 -14.10 -7.26 4.75
N LYS A 122 -13.81 -7.22 6.06
CA LYS A 122 -13.50 -8.44 6.83
C LYS A 122 -14.76 -9.31 6.86
N GLU A 123 -14.65 -10.56 6.40
CA GLU A 123 -15.65 -11.61 6.60
C GLU A 123 -15.63 -12.11 8.06
#